data_AF-A0A109JYH9-F1
#
_entry.id   AF-A0A109JYH9-F1
#
_cell.length_a   1.000
_cell.length_b   1.000
_cell.length_c   1.000
_cell.angle_alpha   90.00
_cell.angle_beta   90.00
_cell.angle_gamma   90.00
#
_symmetry.space_group_name_H-M   'P 1'
#
loop_
_entity.id
_entity.type
_entity.pdbx_description
1 polymer ?
#
loop_
_entity_poly.entity_id
_entity_poly.type
_entity_poly.pdbx_seq_one_letter_code
_entity_poly.pdbx_strand_id
1 'polypeptide(L)' 'MTELQRLLIRGSEKVIGHYQFLFDTAKSEHERELLKRRIEKERQMLNDLLQGSDPAARAA' A
#
# COMPACT_ATOMS: atom_id res chain seq x y z
N MET A 1 -17.11 2.66 -5.93
CA MET A 1 -15.71 3.12 -6.09
C MET A 1 -15.62 4.20 -7.16
N THR A 2 -15.11 5.38 -6.83
CA THR A 2 -14.95 6.53 -7.77
C THR A 2 -13.73 6.35 -8.69
N GLU A 3 -13.63 7.14 -9.77
CA GLU A 3 -12.43 7.14 -10.62
C GLU A 3 -11.18 7.59 -9.86
N LEU A 4 -11.31 8.59 -9.00
CA LEU A 4 -10.24 9.03 -8.10
C LEU A 4 -9.78 7.89 -7.17
N GLN A 5 -10.69 7.13 -6.57
CA GLN A 5 -10.33 5.98 -5.73
C GLN A 5 -9.59 4.91 -6.53
N ARG A 6 -10.04 4.60 -7.76
CA ARG A 6 -9.34 3.65 -8.64
C ARG A 6 -7.93 4.09 -8.98
N LEU A 7 -7.72 5.40 -9.21
CA LEU A 7 -6.39 5.97 -9.47
C LEU A 7 -5.48 5.84 -8.24
N LEU A 8 -6.00 6.15 -7.05
CA LEU A 8 -5.25 6.03 -5.80
C LEU A 8 -4.86 4.58 -5.50
N ILE A 9 -5.78 3.63 -5.70
CA ILE A 9 -5.50 2.19 -5.54
C ILE A 9 -4.35 1.75 -6.45
N ARG A 10 -4.42 2.06 -7.75
CA ARG A 10 -3.35 1.73 -8.70
C ARG A 10 -2.02 2.40 -8.35
N GLY A 11 -2.08 3.62 -7.84
CA GLY A 11 -0.92 4.35 -7.34
C GLY A 11 -0.26 3.63 -6.16
N SER A 12 -1.05 3.25 -5.15
CA SER A 12 -0.57 2.51 -3.99
C SER A 12 0.00 1.14 -4.36
N GLU A 13 -0.66 0.38 -5.25
CA GLU A 13 -0.15 -0.90 -5.75
C GLU A 13 1.23 -0.76 -6.42
N LYS A 14 1.41 0.29 -7.23
CA LYS A 14 2.70 0.57 -7.88
C LYS A 14 3.79 0.92 -6.88
N VAL A 15 3.46 1.73 -5.87
CA VAL A 15 4.40 2.11 -4.81
C VAL A 15 4.81 0.90 -3.97
N ILE A 16 3.86 0.02 -3.62
CA ILE A 16 4.13 -1.25 -2.94
C ILE A 16 5.10 -2.09 -3.78
N GLY A 17 4.82 -2.28 -5.07
CA GLY A 17 5.69 -3.04 -5.97
C GLY A 17 7.11 -2.48 -6.05
N HIS A 18 7.26 -1.16 -6.06
CA HIS A 18 8.58 -0.51 -6.03
C HIS A 18 9.35 -0.80 -4.74
N TYR A 19 8.70 -0.67 -3.57
CA TYR A 19 9.35 -0.99 -2.30
C TYR A 19 9.63 -2.47 -2.15
N GLN A 20 8.81 -3.36 -2.71
CA GLN A 20 9.05 -4.80 -2.76
C GLN A 20 10.35 -5.09 -3.54
N PHE A 21 10.51 -4.48 -4.72
CA PHE A 21 11.74 -4.59 -5.51
C PHE A 21 12.97 -4.09 -4.74
N LEU A 22 12.88 -2.92 -4.09
CA LEU A 22 13.97 -2.41 -3.26
C LEU A 22 14.29 -3.37 -2.11
N PHE A 23 13.28 -3.94 -1.47
CA PHE A 23 13.43 -4.88 -0.36
C PHE A 23 14.17 -6.15 -0.79
N ASP A 24 13.86 -6.68 -1.98
CA ASP A 24 14.52 -7.85 -2.55
C ASP A 24 15.99 -7.58 -2.86
N THR A 25 16.31 -6.36 -3.31
CA THR A 25 17.68 -5.93 -3.63
C THR A 25 18.48 -5.37 -2.45
N ALA A 26 17.86 -5.23 -1.27
CA ALA A 26 18.47 -4.58 -0.11
C ALA A 26 19.71 -5.34 0.38
N LYS A 27 20.78 -4.58 0.65
CA LYS A 27 22.10 -5.13 1.00
C LYS A 27 22.36 -5.15 2.51
N SER A 28 21.51 -4.50 3.29
CA SER A 28 21.61 -4.47 4.76
C SER A 28 20.30 -4.83 5.43
N GLU A 29 20.37 -5.40 6.63
CA GLU A 29 19.18 -5.68 7.45
C GLU A 29 18.46 -4.39 7.85
N HIS A 30 19.21 -3.30 8.08
CA HIS A 30 18.63 -2.00 8.38
C HIS A 30 17.78 -1.47 7.22
N GLU A 31 18.29 -1.57 5.99
CA GLU A 31 17.55 -1.20 4.78
C GLU A 31 16.31 -2.09 4.59
N ARG A 32 16.42 -3.40 4.81
CA ARG A 32 15.27 -4.33 4.78
C ARG A 32 14.20 -3.94 5.78
N GLU A 33 14.57 -3.61 7.02
CA GLU A 33 13.62 -3.23 8.07
C GLU A 33 12.89 -1.91 7.74
N LEU A 34 13.62 -0.91 7.22
CA LEU A 34 13.01 0.35 6.77
C LEU A 34 12.02 0.12 5.62
N LEU A 35 12.41 -0.67 4.63
CA LEU A 35 11.57 -1.00 3.48
C LEU A 35 10.35 -1.82 3.88
N LYS A 36 10.51 -2.77 4.81
CA LYS A 36 9.40 -3.57 5.36
C LYS A 36 8.36 -2.68 6.03
N ARG A 37 8.78 -1.79 6.93
CA ARG A 37 7.87 -0.82 7.59
C ARG A 37 7.15 0.06 6.58
N ARG A 38 7.85 0.47 5.51
CA ARG A 38 7.24 1.28 4.46
C ARG A 38 6.19 0.50 3.67
N ILE A 39 6.48 -0.74 3.30
CA ILE A 39 5.53 -1.65 2.61
C ILE A 39 4.29 -1.87 3.48
N GLU A 40 4.46 -2.14 4.77
CA GLU A 40 3.35 -2.36 5.71
C GLU A 40 2.43 -1.13 5.79
N LYS A 41 3.01 0.07 5.89
CA LYS A 41 2.23 1.32 5.93
C LYS A 41 1.43 1.56 4.65
N GLU A 42 2.03 1.33 3.48
CA GLU A 42 1.34 1.47 2.20
C GLU A 42 0.24 0.41 2.01
N ARG A 43 0.46 -0.82 2.48
CA ARG A 43 -0.57 -1.88 2.50
C ARG A 43 -1.75 -1.51 3.41
N GLN A 44 -1.49 -0.89 4.56
CA GLN A 44 -2.54 -0.40 5.44
C GLN A 44 -3.36 0.70 4.75
N MET A 45 -2.72 1.69 4.14
CA MET A 45 -3.42 2.75 3.40
C MET A 45 -4.25 2.20 2.24
N LEU A 46 -3.71 1.21 1.50
CA LEU A 46 -4.45 0.54 0.43
C LEU A 46 -5.69 -0.20 0.98
N ASN A 47 -5.55 -0.88 2.11
CA ASN A 47 -6.66 -1.56 2.77
C ASN A 47 -7.75 -0.56 3.21
N ASP A 48 -7.36 0.58 3.78
CA ASP A 48 -8.30 1.64 4.17
C ASP A 48 -9.03 2.23 2.96
N LEU A 49 -8.33 2.41 1.84
CA LEU A 49 -8.94 2.85 0.58
C LEU A 49 -9.94 1.82 0.02
N LEU A 50 -9.63 0.53 0.14
CA LEU A 50 -10.51 -0.57 -0.27
C LEU A 50 -11.74 -0.66 0.63
N GLN A 51 -11.59 -0.55 1.95
CA GLN A 51 -12.70 -0.57 2.91
C GLN A 51 -13.59 0.67 2.79
N GLY A 52 -13.01 1.87 2.63
CA GLY A 52 -13.76 3.11 2.38
C GLY A 52 -14.47 3.14 1.01
N SER A 53 -14.20 2.15 0.15
CA SER A 53 -14.87 1.90 -1.13
C SER A 53 -16.03 0.90 -1.02
N ASP A 54 -16.16 0.21 0.12
CA ASP A 54 -17.23 -0.72 0.42
C ASP A 54 -18.45 0.06 0.97
N PRO A 55 -19.62 0.04 0.30
CA PRO A 55 -20.81 0.69 0.83
C PRO A 55 -21.24 0.13 2.20
N ALA A 56 -20.89 -1.13 2.52
CA ALA A 56 -21.23 -1.75 3.81
C ALA A 56 -20.38 -1.21 4.98
N ALA A 57 -19.14 -0.80 4.73
CA ALA A 57 -18.24 -0.28 5.77
C ALA A 57 -18.54 1.17 6.18
N ARG A 58 -19.33 1.91 5.40
CA ARG A 58 -19.76 3.28 5.72
C ARG A 58 -21.00 3.35 6.63
N ALA A 59 -21.61 2.21 6.95
CA ALA A 59 -22.86 2.12 7.69
C ALA A 59 -22.73 1.47 9.08
N ALA A 60 -21.51 1.26 9.58
CA ALA A 60 -21.23 0.68 10.90
C ALA A 60 -20.66 1.73 11.88
#